data_AF-A0A936R9U6-F1
#
_entry.id   AF-A0A936R9U6-F1
#
_cell.length_a   1.000
_cell.length_b   1.000
_cell.length_c   1.000
_cell.angle_alpha   90.00
_cell.angle_beta   90.00
_cell.angle_gamma   90.00
#
_symmetry.space_group_name_H-M   'P 1'
#
loop_
_entity.id
_entity.type
_entity.pdbx_description
1 polymer ?
#
loop_
_entity_poly.entity_id
_entity_poly.type
_entity_poly.pdbx_seq_one_letter_code
_entity_poly.pdbx_strand_id
1 'polypeptide(L)'
;MKYKVILVLTVIFINYTALAQGERKLDKNFSFVTTEKLDSIAAFSIEARVKRSGWGEFYGSLTQAFIAKGFPVVNKENLRSANSFCIVVDYGRGFSSGKMQYFDLKGQIIDINGNSEVLGSFSYDGRFNTDEISVAIASALQDKNLVIVKEELRNPELVKYEPENKQIGKSKEDRLRELKNLFEKELITKDEYESSKKKFLEEQ
;
A
#
# COMPACT_ATOMS: atom_id res chain seq x y z
N MET A 1 -44.79 4.95 -32.46
CA MET A 1 -43.84 3.95 -31.89
C MET A 1 -42.81 4.68 -31.04
N LYS A 2 -42.91 4.58 -29.71
CA LYS A 2 -42.04 5.27 -28.74
C LYS A 2 -41.41 4.24 -27.81
N TYR A 3 -40.25 3.67 -28.16
CA TYR A 3 -39.37 2.97 -27.22
C TYR A 3 -37.93 3.05 -27.75
N LYS A 4 -37.24 4.16 -27.47
CA LYS A 4 -35.79 4.30 -27.69
C LYS A 4 -35.15 5.18 -26.63
N VAL A 5 -35.45 4.98 -25.35
CA VAL A 5 -34.69 5.62 -24.24
C VAL A 5 -34.71 4.75 -22.98
N ILE A 6 -34.29 3.48 -23.07
CA ILE A 6 -33.99 2.68 -21.87
C ILE A 6 -32.80 1.77 -22.18
N LEU A 7 -31.58 2.31 -22.24
CA LEU A 7 -30.37 1.46 -22.22
C LEU A 7 -29.09 2.15 -21.71
N VAL A 8 -29.18 3.32 -21.06
CA VAL A 8 -27.98 4.05 -20.58
C VAL A 8 -27.93 4.17 -19.05
N LEU A 9 -28.99 3.81 -18.33
CA LEU A 9 -29.05 3.94 -16.85
C LEU A 9 -28.57 2.70 -16.08
N THR A 10 -28.36 1.55 -16.73
CA THR A 10 -28.02 0.29 -16.03
C THR A 10 -26.52 0.13 -15.76
N VAL A 11 -25.64 0.83 -16.49
CA VAL A 11 -24.17 0.70 -16.34
C VAL A 11 -23.64 1.50 -15.13
N ILE A 12 -24.38 2.50 -14.65
CA ILE A 12 -23.96 3.32 -13.51
C ILE A 12 -24.20 2.57 -12.18
N PHE A 13 -25.22 1.72 -12.08
CA PHE A 13 -25.54 1.02 -10.83
C PHE A 13 -24.63 -0.17 -10.48
N ILE A 14 -23.96 -0.77 -11.47
CA ILE A 14 -23.12 -1.97 -11.23
C ILE A 14 -21.78 -1.60 -10.56
N ASN A 15 -21.27 -0.38 -10.78
CA ASN A 15 -20.03 0.07 -10.13
C ASN A 15 -20.23 0.50 -8.66
N TYR A 16 -21.44 0.94 -8.30
CA TYR A 16 -21.73 1.35 -6.91
C TYR A 16 -21.80 0.18 -5.93
N THR A 17 -22.25 -1.00 -6.36
CA THR A 17 -22.39 -2.14 -5.44
C THR A 17 -21.05 -2.77 -5.04
N ALA A 18 -20.04 -2.71 -5.92
CA ALA A 18 -18.69 -3.19 -5.61
C ALA A 18 -17.95 -2.23 -4.66
N LEU A 19 -18.05 -0.92 -4.90
CA LEU A 19 -17.50 0.11 -4.01
C LEU A 19 -18.13 0.07 -2.61
N ALA A 20 -19.46 -0.07 -2.54
CA ALA A 20 -20.17 -0.14 -1.25
C ALA A 20 -19.87 -1.42 -0.44
N GLN A 21 -19.50 -2.53 -1.09
CA GLN A 21 -19.04 -3.73 -0.37
C GLN A 21 -17.61 -3.56 0.17
N GLY A 22 -16.72 -2.92 -0.60
CA GLY A 22 -15.36 -2.59 -0.17
C GLY A 22 -15.33 -1.65 1.03
N GLU A 23 -16.08 -0.54 0.96
CA GLU A 23 -16.22 0.42 2.07
C GLU A 23 -16.77 -0.24 3.34
N ARG A 24 -17.85 -1.03 3.23
CA ARG A 24 -18.43 -1.74 4.38
C ARG A 24 -17.49 -2.77 5.02
N LYS A 25 -16.52 -3.29 4.27
CA LYS A 25 -15.53 -4.25 4.78
C LYS A 25 -14.35 -3.52 5.45
N LEU A 26 -13.97 -2.35 4.92
CA LEU A 26 -13.00 -1.45 5.53
C LEU A 26 -13.50 -0.99 6.89
N ASP A 27 -14.72 -0.46 6.98
CA ASP A 27 -15.28 0.10 8.24
C ASP A 27 -15.31 -0.89 9.41
N LYS A 28 -15.42 -2.19 9.12
CA LYS A 28 -15.52 -3.23 10.15
C LYS A 28 -14.17 -3.70 10.68
N ASN A 29 -13.13 -3.62 9.87
CA ASN A 29 -11.85 -4.25 10.16
C ASN A 29 -10.71 -3.25 10.29
N PHE A 30 -10.89 -2.03 9.79
CA PHE A 30 -9.91 -0.96 9.85
C PHE A 30 -10.06 -0.17 11.15
N SER A 31 -8.96 0.02 11.87
CA SER A 31 -8.88 0.94 13.00
C SER A 31 -7.77 1.96 12.76
N PHE A 32 -8.01 3.20 13.17
CA PHE A 32 -7.05 4.29 13.04
C PHE A 32 -7.18 5.24 14.23
N VAL A 33 -6.08 5.46 14.96
CA VAL A 33 -6.03 6.31 16.15
C VAL A 33 -4.79 7.19 16.06
N THR A 34 -4.94 8.47 16.40
CA THR A 34 -3.85 9.45 16.49
C THR A 34 -3.94 10.22 17.79
N THR A 35 -2.80 10.75 18.23
CA THR A 35 -2.72 11.71 19.33
C THR A 35 -2.88 13.14 18.80
N GLU A 36 -3.14 14.09 19.70
CA GLU A 36 -3.24 15.52 19.36
C GLU A 36 -1.89 16.13 18.96
N LYS A 37 -0.77 15.47 19.27
CA LYS A 37 0.59 15.89 18.88
C LYS A 37 0.84 15.76 17.38
N LEU A 38 0.01 15.00 16.66
CA LEU A 38 0.04 14.93 15.21
C LEU A 38 -0.92 15.99 14.65
N ASP A 39 -0.52 17.25 14.68
CA ASP A 39 -1.32 18.40 14.21
C ASP A 39 -0.77 19.03 12.93
N SER A 40 0.51 18.83 12.67
CA SER A 40 1.27 19.41 11.57
C SER A 40 2.25 18.40 11.01
N ILE A 41 2.48 18.43 9.70
CA ILE A 41 3.35 17.49 8.99
C ILE A 41 4.27 18.27 8.06
N ALA A 42 5.57 18.03 8.18
CA ALA A 42 6.56 18.39 7.17
C ALA A 42 6.69 17.28 6.12
N ALA A 43 6.93 16.03 6.57
CA ALA A 43 7.04 14.88 5.68
C ALA A 43 6.84 13.54 6.41
N PHE A 44 6.52 12.51 5.64
CA PHE A 44 6.56 11.11 6.08
C PHE A 44 7.70 10.34 5.42
N SER A 45 8.27 9.39 6.14
CA SER A 45 8.94 8.21 5.55
C SER A 45 8.09 6.97 5.79
N ILE A 46 8.16 6.00 4.88
CA ILE A 46 7.38 4.77 4.98
C ILE A 46 8.35 3.58 5.00
N GLU A 47 8.27 2.76 6.05
CA GLU A 47 9.13 1.61 6.27
C GLU A 47 8.32 0.36 6.64
N ALA A 48 8.84 -0.81 6.26
CA ALA A 48 8.35 -2.08 6.79
C ALA A 48 9.17 -2.47 8.02
N ARG A 49 8.51 -2.94 9.08
CA ARG A 49 9.16 -3.57 10.25
C ARG A 49 10.03 -4.75 9.82
N VAL A 50 9.51 -5.56 8.90
CA VAL A 50 10.27 -6.63 8.23
C VAL A 50 9.99 -6.52 6.74
N LYS A 51 11.05 -6.36 5.94
CA LYS A 51 10.92 -6.33 4.47
C LYS A 51 10.60 -7.74 3.97
N ARG A 52 9.41 -7.86 3.40
CA ARG A 52 8.76 -9.09 2.97
C ARG A 52 8.55 -9.05 1.45
N SER A 53 8.43 -10.21 0.79
CA SER A 53 8.02 -10.24 -0.63
C SER A 53 6.68 -9.50 -0.80
N GLY A 54 6.53 -8.74 -1.89
CA GLY A 54 5.40 -7.83 -2.09
C GLY A 54 5.53 -6.47 -1.40
N TRP A 55 6.64 -6.20 -0.69
CA TRP A 55 6.88 -4.89 -0.08
C TRP A 55 6.94 -3.77 -1.11
N GLY A 56 7.59 -3.99 -2.26
CA GLY A 56 7.71 -2.94 -3.29
C GLY A 56 6.35 -2.47 -3.82
N GLU A 57 5.42 -3.41 -4.03
CA GLU A 57 4.03 -3.14 -4.44
C GLU A 57 3.28 -2.38 -3.35
N PHE A 58 3.34 -2.86 -2.10
CA PHE A 58 2.63 -2.20 -1.00
C PHE A 58 3.23 -0.82 -0.67
N TYR A 59 4.55 -0.68 -0.66
CA TYR A 59 5.24 0.60 -0.51
C TYR A 59 4.84 1.57 -1.61
N GLY A 60 4.79 1.12 -2.88
CA GLY A 60 4.33 1.94 -3.99
C GLY A 60 2.89 2.43 -3.80
N SER A 61 2.00 1.53 -3.39
CA SER A 61 0.59 1.84 -3.12
C SER A 61 0.44 2.90 -2.02
N LEU A 62 1.18 2.74 -0.90
CA LEU A 62 1.19 3.68 0.22
C LEU A 62 1.74 5.04 -0.22
N THR A 63 2.91 5.08 -0.84
CA THR A 63 3.54 6.33 -1.29
C THR A 63 2.62 7.09 -2.25
N GLN A 64 2.00 6.41 -3.21
CA GLN A 64 1.05 7.05 -4.13
C GLN A 64 -0.19 7.60 -3.42
N ALA A 65 -0.78 6.83 -2.50
CA ALA A 65 -1.95 7.28 -1.74
C ALA A 65 -1.64 8.53 -0.90
N PHE A 66 -0.47 8.57 -0.24
CA PHE A 66 -0.06 9.72 0.57
C PHE A 66 0.18 10.96 -0.30
N ILE A 67 0.90 10.82 -1.40
CA ILE A 67 1.14 11.93 -2.35
C ILE A 67 -0.19 12.44 -2.93
N ALA A 68 -1.10 11.53 -3.31
CA ALA A 68 -2.42 11.90 -3.84
C ALA A 68 -3.28 12.67 -2.82
N LYS A 69 -3.04 12.46 -1.51
CA LYS A 69 -3.68 13.21 -0.42
C LYS A 69 -2.92 14.47 0.01
N GLY A 70 -1.83 14.81 -0.68
CA GLY A 70 -1.05 16.02 -0.44
C GLY A 70 0.01 15.87 0.66
N PHE A 71 0.26 14.65 1.15
CA PHE A 71 1.30 14.41 2.14
C PHE A 71 2.67 14.23 1.47
N PRO A 72 3.69 14.99 1.87
CA PRO A 72 5.06 14.80 1.36
C PRO A 72 5.62 13.46 1.85
N VAL A 73 6.19 12.67 0.93
CA VAL A 73 6.86 11.41 1.24
C VAL A 73 8.32 11.50 0.80
N VAL A 74 9.23 11.26 1.75
CA VAL A 74 10.67 11.29 1.53
C VAL A 74 11.33 10.05 2.13
N ASN A 75 12.55 9.75 1.70
CA ASN A 75 13.32 8.71 2.37
C ASN A 75 13.70 9.12 3.80
N LYS A 76 13.85 8.14 4.68
CA LYS A 76 14.11 8.38 6.11
C LYS A 76 15.38 9.19 6.37
N GLU A 77 16.42 9.02 5.57
CA GLU A 77 17.67 9.79 5.66
C GLU A 77 17.50 11.29 5.44
N ASN A 78 16.40 11.69 4.80
CA ASN A 78 16.03 13.07 4.52
C ASN A 78 15.07 13.65 5.57
N LEU A 79 14.53 12.85 6.49
CA LEU A 79 13.72 13.35 7.60
C LEU A 79 14.63 14.02 8.62
N ARG A 80 14.67 15.35 8.61
CA ARG A 80 15.51 16.14 9.53
C ARG A 80 14.77 17.30 10.19
N SER A 81 13.53 17.53 9.81
CA SER A 81 12.73 18.67 10.27
C SER A 81 11.86 18.28 11.45
N ALA A 82 11.52 19.26 12.28
CA ALA A 82 10.39 19.11 13.20
C ALA A 82 9.15 18.69 12.41
N ASN A 83 8.28 17.87 13.02
CA ASN A 83 7.06 17.36 12.38
C ASN A 83 7.30 16.42 11.19
N SER A 84 8.45 15.75 11.17
CA SER A 84 8.77 14.64 10.27
C SER A 84 8.51 13.30 10.97
N PHE A 85 7.74 12.41 10.35
CA PHE A 85 7.29 11.17 10.99
C PHE A 85 7.65 9.93 10.17
N CYS A 86 7.91 8.81 10.85
CA CYS A 86 8.05 7.50 10.21
C CYS A 86 6.75 6.71 10.35
N ILE A 87 6.24 6.21 9.23
CA ILE A 87 5.21 5.18 9.21
C ILE A 87 5.89 3.82 9.13
N VAL A 88 5.74 3.01 10.18
CA VAL A 88 6.27 1.65 10.23
C VAL A 88 5.13 0.66 10.12
N VAL A 89 5.15 -0.17 9.08
CA VAL A 89 4.11 -1.19 8.84
C VAL A 89 4.61 -2.61 9.05
N ASP A 90 3.73 -3.47 9.54
CA ASP A 90 3.90 -4.91 9.64
C ASP A 90 2.64 -5.59 9.10
N TYR A 91 2.81 -6.68 8.38
CA TYR A 91 1.70 -7.38 7.73
C TYR A 91 2.02 -8.86 7.51
N GLY A 92 0.98 -9.67 7.55
CA GLY A 92 0.99 -11.05 7.08
C GLY A 92 0.92 -11.13 5.56
N ARG A 93 1.58 -12.15 5.00
CA ARG A 93 1.48 -12.46 3.57
C ARG A 93 1.34 -13.96 3.37
N GLY A 94 0.67 -14.33 2.27
CA GLY A 94 0.57 -15.71 1.81
C GLY A 94 0.30 -15.75 0.31
N PHE A 95 0.42 -16.94 -0.28
CA PHE A 95 0.01 -17.17 -1.66
C PHE A 95 -1.26 -17.99 -1.68
N SER A 96 -2.25 -17.54 -2.45
CA SER A 96 -3.48 -18.29 -2.69
C SER A 96 -3.84 -18.17 -4.16
N SER A 97 -4.09 -19.31 -4.80
CA SER A 97 -4.38 -19.38 -6.25
C SER A 97 -3.36 -18.66 -7.13
N GLY A 98 -2.07 -18.73 -6.77
CA GLY A 98 -0.98 -18.11 -7.53
C GLY A 98 -0.87 -16.60 -7.40
N LYS A 99 -1.69 -15.96 -6.56
CA LYS A 99 -1.64 -14.53 -6.28
C LYS A 99 -1.16 -14.28 -4.86
N MET A 100 -0.40 -13.20 -4.67
CA MET A 100 -0.03 -12.74 -3.35
C MET A 100 -1.28 -12.21 -2.63
N GLN A 101 -1.42 -12.57 -1.37
CA GLN A 101 -2.46 -12.09 -0.49
C GLN A 101 -1.84 -11.49 0.76
N TYR A 102 -2.34 -10.32 1.15
CA TYR A 102 -1.94 -9.60 2.34
C TYR A 102 -3.04 -9.72 3.40
N PHE A 103 -2.63 -9.85 4.66
CA PHE A 103 -3.56 -9.95 5.79
C PHE A 103 -2.97 -9.39 7.08
N ASP A 104 -3.83 -9.04 8.02
CA ASP A 104 -3.49 -8.63 9.39
C ASP A 104 -2.44 -7.51 9.44
N LEU A 105 -2.84 -6.34 8.93
CA LEU A 105 -1.99 -5.15 8.90
C LEU A 105 -1.92 -4.51 10.28
N LYS A 106 -0.71 -4.08 10.66
CA LYS A 106 -0.46 -3.19 11.79
C LYS A 106 0.48 -2.09 11.36
N GLY A 107 0.21 -0.87 11.78
CA GLY A 107 1.03 0.29 11.47
C GLY A 107 1.15 1.24 12.65
N GLN A 108 2.27 1.95 12.69
CA GLN A 108 2.56 2.97 13.69
C GLN A 108 3.09 4.22 12.99
N ILE A 109 2.70 5.38 13.48
CA ILE A 109 3.24 6.68 13.12
C ILE A 109 4.14 7.12 14.27
N ILE A 110 5.42 7.31 13.98
CA ILE A 110 6.46 7.52 14.99
C ILE A 110 7.13 8.88 14.73
N ASP A 111 7.26 9.68 15.78
CA ASP A 111 8.09 10.88 15.76
C ASP A 111 9.57 10.49 15.86
N ILE A 112 10.32 10.78 14.80
CA ILE A 112 11.74 10.43 14.71
C ILE A 112 12.59 11.37 15.59
N ASN A 113 12.13 12.59 15.84
CA ASN A 113 12.85 13.59 16.62
C ASN A 113 12.44 13.60 18.10
N GLY A 114 11.20 13.23 18.40
CA GLY A 114 10.63 13.14 19.74
C GLY A 114 10.83 11.78 20.42
N ASN A 115 12.07 11.28 20.50
CA ASN A 115 12.41 10.03 21.19
C ASN A 115 11.70 8.75 20.67
N SER A 116 11.31 8.71 19.40
CA SER A 116 10.55 7.57 18.83
C SER A 116 9.18 7.37 19.50
N GLU A 117 8.53 8.47 19.93
CA GLU A 117 7.16 8.43 20.44
C GLU A 117 6.18 7.98 19.34
N VAL A 118 5.25 7.09 19.69
CA VAL A 118 4.17 6.66 18.79
C VAL A 118 3.04 7.69 18.86
N LEU A 119 2.83 8.42 17.77
CA LEU A 119 1.80 9.46 17.64
C LEU A 119 0.52 8.96 16.97
N GLY A 120 0.56 7.76 16.41
CA GLY A 120 -0.63 7.13 15.86
C GLY A 120 -0.42 5.65 15.59
N SER A 121 -1.52 4.94 15.45
CA SER A 121 -1.55 3.53 15.10
C SER A 121 -2.72 3.25 14.18
N PHE A 122 -2.54 2.23 13.35
CA PHE A 122 -3.61 1.70 12.53
C PHE A 122 -3.51 0.19 12.43
N SER A 123 -4.64 -0.46 12.23
CA SER A 123 -4.68 -1.89 11.97
C SER A 123 -5.77 -2.25 10.98
N TYR A 124 -5.60 -3.39 10.33
CA TYR A 124 -6.66 -4.01 9.55
C TYR A 124 -6.65 -5.51 9.81
N ASP A 125 -7.75 -6.03 10.37
CA ASP A 125 -7.88 -7.45 10.67
C ASP A 125 -8.47 -8.21 9.48
N GLY A 126 -7.72 -9.18 8.96
CA GLY A 126 -8.11 -10.00 7.80
C GLY A 126 -7.47 -9.57 6.48
N ARG A 127 -7.99 -10.12 5.38
CA ARG A 127 -7.41 -9.95 4.03
C ARG A 127 -7.72 -8.59 3.41
N PHE A 128 -6.70 -7.96 2.85
CA PHE A 128 -6.79 -6.64 2.24
C PHE A 128 -6.14 -6.57 0.84
N ASN A 129 -6.58 -5.57 0.08
CA ASN A 129 -5.92 -5.09 -1.14
C ASN A 129 -5.02 -3.90 -0.77
N THR A 130 -3.81 -3.84 -1.33
CA THR A 130 -2.80 -2.82 -0.99
C THR A 130 -3.25 -1.42 -1.37
N ASP A 131 -3.92 -1.23 -2.50
CA ASP A 131 -4.40 0.08 -2.96
C ASP A 131 -5.52 0.58 -2.04
N GLU A 132 -6.52 -0.27 -1.78
CA GLU A 132 -7.67 0.08 -0.93
C GLU A 132 -7.23 0.49 0.47
N ILE A 133 -6.36 -0.30 1.10
CA ILE A 133 -5.91 -0.01 2.46
C ILE A 133 -4.99 1.23 2.51
N SER A 134 -4.19 1.45 1.47
CA SER A 134 -3.31 2.62 1.39
C SER A 134 -4.12 3.91 1.30
N VAL A 135 -5.18 3.90 0.48
CA VAL A 135 -6.11 5.03 0.38
C VAL A 135 -6.86 5.26 1.70
N ALA A 136 -7.28 4.20 2.38
CA ALA A 136 -7.96 4.31 3.68
C ALA A 136 -7.06 4.95 4.74
N ILE A 137 -5.79 4.51 4.85
CA ILE A 137 -4.81 5.08 5.79
C ILE A 137 -4.55 6.56 5.49
N ALA A 138 -4.29 6.91 4.23
CA ALA A 138 -4.03 8.30 3.85
C ALA A 138 -5.28 9.19 4.06
N SER A 139 -6.48 8.67 3.79
CA SER A 139 -7.72 9.41 4.02
C SER A 139 -7.99 9.65 5.52
N ALA A 140 -7.75 8.64 6.37
CA ALA A 140 -7.91 8.79 7.81
C ALA A 140 -6.98 9.87 8.41
N LEU A 141 -5.80 10.07 7.83
CA LEU A 141 -4.91 11.18 8.16
C LEU A 141 -5.43 12.52 7.63
N GLN A 142 -5.94 12.55 6.41
CA GLN A 142 -6.49 13.76 5.80
C GLN A 142 -7.66 14.32 6.63
N ASP A 143 -8.53 13.45 7.14
CA ASP A 143 -9.69 13.82 7.96
C ASP A 143 -9.30 14.48 9.30
N LYS A 144 -8.03 14.41 9.70
CA LYS A 144 -7.49 15.13 10.86
C LYS A 144 -7.16 16.60 10.58
N ASN A 145 -7.33 17.07 9.34
CA ASN A 145 -7.07 18.46 8.92
C ASN A 145 -5.66 18.95 9.29
N LEU A 146 -4.66 18.09 9.07
CA LEU A 146 -3.27 18.34 9.44
C LEU A 146 -2.69 19.51 8.64
N VAL A 147 -1.93 20.38 9.31
CA VAL A 147 -1.26 21.51 8.67
C VAL A 147 -0.01 21.01 7.94
N ILE A 148 0.01 21.14 6.62
CA ILE A 148 1.21 20.81 5.82
C ILE A 148 2.20 21.98 5.89
N VAL A 149 3.32 21.75 6.56
CA VAL A 149 4.43 22.71 6.67
C VAL A 149 5.36 22.49 5.49
N LYS A 150 5.64 23.54 4.71
CA LYS A 150 6.59 23.44 3.60
C LYS A 150 8.00 23.26 4.15
N GLU A 151 8.63 22.14 3.80
CA GLU A 151 10.03 21.85 4.13
C GLU A 151 10.97 22.43 3.06
N GLU A 152 12.04 23.11 3.49
CA GLU A 152 13.18 23.41 2.62
C GLU A 152 14.03 22.13 2.47
N LEU A 153 13.61 21.24 1.58
CA LEU A 153 14.34 20.00 1.29
C LEU A 153 15.72 20.32 0.70
N ARG A 154 16.79 19.81 1.30
CA ARG A 154 18.18 19.98 0.82
C ARG A 154 18.42 19.37 -0.57
N ASN A 155 17.60 18.39 -0.94
CA ASN A 155 17.55 17.80 -2.26
C ASN A 155 16.06 17.57 -2.60
N PRO A 156 15.48 18.28 -3.60
CA PRO A 156 14.04 18.27 -3.89
C PRO A 156 13.53 16.99 -4.56
N GLU A 157 14.32 15.91 -4.55
CA GLU A 157 13.87 14.60 -5.00
C GLU A 157 12.89 14.03 -3.97
N LEU A 158 11.65 14.54 -4.00
CA LEU A 158 10.48 13.79 -3.61
C LEU A 158 10.58 12.43 -4.27
N VAL A 159 10.20 11.36 -3.55
CA VAL A 159 10.17 10.02 -4.11
C VAL A 159 9.26 10.05 -5.35
N LYS A 160 9.87 10.12 -6.54
CA LYS A 160 9.18 9.88 -7.80
C LYS A 160 9.01 8.37 -7.89
N TYR A 161 7.86 7.88 -7.43
CA TYR A 161 7.47 6.53 -7.79
C TYR A 161 7.14 6.53 -9.29
N GLU A 162 8.10 6.16 -10.12
CA GLU A 162 7.80 5.75 -11.48
C GLU A 162 7.10 4.39 -11.39
N PRO A 163 5.86 4.27 -11.89
CA PRO A 163 5.20 2.97 -11.92
C PRO A 163 6.06 2.02 -12.76
N GLU A 164 6.53 0.92 -12.16
CA GLU A 164 6.95 -0.21 -12.97
C GLU A 164 5.77 -0.55 -13.88
N ASN A 165 6.06 -0.38 -15.16
CA ASN A 165 5.13 -0.29 -16.27
C ASN A 165 3.94 -1.27 -16.15
N LYS A 166 2.73 -0.72 -16.27
CA LYS A 166 1.48 -1.49 -16.42
C LYS A 166 1.70 -2.66 -17.37
N GLN A 167 1.45 -3.87 -16.88
CA GLN A 167 0.92 -5.01 -17.66
C GLN A 167 1.41 -5.12 -19.11
N ILE A 168 2.70 -5.40 -19.32
CA ILE A 168 3.08 -6.23 -20.46
C ILE A 168 3.15 -7.64 -19.87
N GLY A 169 2.31 -8.56 -20.36
CA GLY A 169 2.27 -9.92 -19.85
C GLY A 169 3.68 -10.52 -19.85
N LYS A 170 4.28 -10.66 -18.65
CA LYS A 170 5.61 -11.27 -18.49
C LYS A 170 5.61 -12.61 -19.20
N SER A 171 6.58 -12.83 -20.09
CA SER A 171 6.73 -14.08 -20.81
C SER A 171 6.92 -15.23 -19.82
N LYS A 172 6.58 -16.45 -20.24
CA LYS A 172 6.75 -17.67 -19.43
C LYS A 172 8.19 -17.84 -18.95
N GLU A 173 9.15 -17.46 -19.78
CA GLU A 173 10.58 -17.49 -19.46
C GLU A 173 10.95 -16.45 -18.39
N ASP A 174 10.39 -15.24 -18.46
CA ASP A 174 10.62 -14.21 -17.44
C ASP A 174 10.07 -14.62 -16.08
N ARG A 175 8.88 -15.22 -16.05
CA ARG A 175 8.26 -15.74 -14.82
C ARG A 175 9.08 -16.86 -14.21
N LEU A 176 9.60 -17.78 -15.02
CA LEU A 176 10.46 -18.88 -14.56
C LEU A 176 11.81 -18.36 -14.04
N ARG A 177 12.40 -17.35 -14.68
CA ARG A 177 13.64 -16.73 -14.22
C ARG A 177 13.46 -16.01 -12.88
N GLU A 178 12.36 -15.29 -12.73
CA GLU A 178 12.02 -14.60 -11.49
C GLU A 178 11.76 -15.60 -10.34
N LEU A 179 11.03 -16.67 -10.61
CA LEU A 179 10.77 -17.75 -9.65
C LEU A 179 12.07 -18.43 -9.19
N LYS A 180 13.00 -18.69 -10.10
CA LYS A 180 14.33 -19.23 -9.78
C LYS A 180 15.13 -18.27 -8.91
N ASN A 181 15.11 -16.98 -9.21
CA ASN A 181 15.79 -15.95 -8.42
C ASN A 181 15.21 -15.84 -7.00
N LEU A 182 13.90 -16.00 -6.83
CA LEU A 182 13.26 -16.04 -5.51
C LEU A 182 13.69 -17.27 -4.69
N PHE A 183 13.82 -18.43 -5.33
CA PHE A 183 14.28 -19.65 -4.66
C PHE A 183 15.76 -19.58 -4.27
N GLU A 184 16.62 -19.10 -5.18
CA GLU A 184 18.07 -18.94 -4.93
C GLU A 184 18.36 -17.94 -3.80
N LYS A 185 17.46 -17.00 -3.54
CA LYS A 185 17.55 -16.05 -2.43
C LYS A 185 16.89 -16.54 -1.14
N GLU A 186 16.46 -17.80 -1.09
CA GLU A 186 15.74 -18.41 0.04
C GLU A 186 14.46 -17.63 0.42
N LEU A 187 13.88 -16.89 -0.52
CA LEU A 187 12.66 -16.09 -0.29
C LEU A 187 11.38 -16.93 -0.43
N ILE A 188 11.51 -18.11 -1.02
CA ILE A 188 10.48 -19.15 -1.13
C ILE A 188 11.09 -20.51 -0.80
N THR A 189 10.26 -21.43 -0.33
CA THR A 189 10.64 -22.81 -0.03
C THR A 189 10.74 -23.67 -1.30
N LYS A 190 11.40 -24.83 -1.19
CA LYS A 190 11.54 -25.77 -2.30
C LYS A 190 10.20 -26.28 -2.83
N ASP A 191 9.24 -26.53 -1.94
CA ASP A 191 7.90 -26.99 -2.31
C ASP A 191 7.12 -25.89 -3.07
N GLU A 192 7.29 -24.63 -2.67
CA GLU A 192 6.71 -23.47 -3.36
C GLU A 192 7.33 -23.24 -4.73
N TYR A 193 8.65 -23.44 -4.87
CA TYR A 193 9.36 -23.36 -6.13
C TYR A 193 8.88 -24.41 -7.13
N GLU A 194 8.85 -25.69 -6.75
CA GLU A 194 8.44 -26.78 -7.65
C GLU A 194 6.96 -26.69 -8.04
N SER A 195 6.07 -26.32 -7.10
CA SER A 195 4.64 -26.13 -7.36
C SER A 195 4.38 -25.00 -8.35
N SER A 196 5.08 -23.87 -8.20
CA SER A 196 4.92 -22.70 -9.07
C SER A 196 5.56 -22.93 -10.45
N LYS A 197 6.70 -23.62 -10.50
CA LYS A 197 7.38 -24.00 -11.74
C LYS A 197 6.50 -24.92 -12.59
N LYS A 198 5.88 -25.92 -11.96
CA LYS A 198 4.95 -26.85 -12.64
C LYS A 198 3.77 -26.10 -13.26
N LYS A 199 3.15 -25.18 -12.51
CA LYS A 199 2.05 -24.35 -13.01
C LYS A 199 2.44 -23.47 -14.20
N PHE A 200 3.60 -22.80 -14.13
CA PHE A 200 4.07 -21.98 -15.25
C PHE A 200 4.35 -22.83 -16.49
N LEU A 201 4.86 -24.04 -16.32
CA LEU A 201 5.09 -24.98 -17.43
C LEU A 201 3.79 -25.52 -18.04
N GLU A 202 2.71 -25.62 -17.26
CA GLU A 202 1.40 -26.13 -17.70
C GLU A 202 0.46 -25.06 -18.32
N GLU A 203 0.72 -23.76 -18.11
CA GLU A 203 0.02 -22.68 -18.82
C GLU A 203 0.40 -22.70 -20.32
N GLN A 204 -0.59 -22.88 -21.22
CA GLN A 204 -0.47 -22.79 -22.69
C GLN A 204 -0.50 -21.34 -23.17
#